data_AF-A0A432U2W4-F1
#
_entry.id   AF-A0A432U2W4-F1
#
_cell.length_a   1.000
_cell.length_b   1.000
_cell.length_c   1.000
_cell.angle_alpha   90.00
_cell.angle_beta   90.00
_cell.angle_gamma   90.00
#
_symmetry.space_group_name_H-M   'P 1'
#
loop_
_entity.id
_entity.type
_entity.pdbx_description
1 polymer ?
#
loop_
_entity_poly.entity_id
_entity_poly.type
_entity_poly.pdbx_seq_one_letter_code
_entity_poly.pdbx_strand_id
1 'polypeptide(L)' 'HRFELYINGVEVANGYDELRHANEYQVVFEQEIAKRRTLKKYTPDLNKGYLETIQSSLPQCAGVAIGMVRLFSEINLK' A
#
# COMPACT_ATOMS: atom_id res chain seq x y z
N HIS A 1 -6.55 -9.06 -4.61
CA HIS A 1 -5.85 -9.10 -5.91
C HIS A 1 -4.96 -7.86 -6.02
N ARG A 2 -3.81 -7.93 -6.70
CA ARG A 2 -2.88 -6.80 -6.87
C ARG A 2 -2.38 -6.75 -8.31
N PHE A 3 -2.17 -5.55 -8.83
CA PHE A 3 -1.55 -5.30 -10.12
C PHE A 3 -0.53 -4.15 -10.01
N GLU A 4 0.37 -4.11 -10.98
CA GLU A 4 1.33 -3.03 -11.16
C GLU A 4 1.34 -2.65 -12.65
N LEU A 5 1.45 -1.35 -12.94
CA LEU A 5 1.56 -0.82 -14.29
C LEU A 5 3.01 -0.45 -14.56
N TYR A 6 3.58 -1.02 -15.62
CA TYR A 6 4.91 -0.70 -16.10
C TYR A 6 4.85 -0.07 -17.50
N ILE A 7 5.57 1.03 -17.71
CA ILE A 7 5.76 1.67 -19.02
C ILE A 7 7.26 1.74 -19.29
N ASN A 8 7.71 1.23 -20.44
CA ASN A 8 9.13 1.12 -20.82
C ASN A 8 10.04 0.49 -19.74
N GLY A 9 9.49 -0.44 -18.94
CA GLY A 9 10.21 -1.08 -17.84
C GLY A 9 10.25 -0.30 -16.51
N VAL A 10 9.60 0.87 -16.44
CA VAL A 10 9.47 1.68 -15.20
C VAL A 10 8.10 1.44 -14.57
N GLU A 11 8.05 1.12 -13.26
CA GLU A 11 6.79 1.02 -12.50
C GLU A 11 6.17 2.41 -12.32
N VAL A 12 4.98 2.60 -12.87
CA VAL A 12 4.23 3.86 -12.87
C VAL A 12 3.07 3.83 -11.87
N ALA A 13 2.42 2.69 -11.68
CA ALA A 13 1.30 2.58 -10.74
C ALA A 13 1.25 1.22 -10.06
N ASN A 14 0.63 1.21 -8.88
CA ASN A 14 0.44 0.02 -8.06
C ASN A 14 -0.97 0.05 -7.47
N GLY A 15 -1.75 -0.99 -7.70
CA GLY A 15 -3.12 -1.05 -7.24
C GLY A 15 -3.53 -2.42 -6.75
N TYR A 16 -4.50 -2.46 -5.86
CA TYR A 16 -4.97 -3.68 -5.21
C TYR A 16 -6.39 -3.52 -4.68
N ASP A 17 -7.05 -4.67 -4.50
CA ASP A 17 -8.25 -4.74 -3.66
C ASP A 17 -7.86 -4.42 -2.23
N GLU A 18 -8.60 -3.53 -1.58
CA GLU A 18 -8.32 -3.16 -0.20
C GLU A 18 -8.71 -4.31 0.74
N LEU A 19 -7.91 -4.50 1.79
CA LEU A 19 -8.34 -5.29 2.93
C LEU A 19 -9.55 -4.60 3.55
N ARG A 20 -10.51 -5.37 4.06
CA ARG A 20 -11.80 -4.80 4.47
C ARG A 20 -11.91 -4.69 5.98
N HIS A 21 -11.26 -5.59 6.70
CA HIS A 21 -11.45 -5.72 8.13
C HIS A 21 -10.20 -5.28 8.91
N ALA A 22 -10.43 -4.63 10.06
CA ALA A 22 -9.35 -4.11 10.89
C ALA A 22 -8.36 -5.19 11.35
N ASN A 23 -8.85 -6.40 11.64
CA ASN A 23 -8.00 -7.53 12.03
C ASN A 23 -7.04 -7.96 10.91
N GLU A 24 -7.44 -7.87 9.64
CA GLU A 24 -6.57 -8.16 8.50
C GLU A 24 -5.42 -7.13 8.41
N TYR A 25 -5.74 -5.85 8.53
CA TYR A 25 -4.72 -4.80 8.58
C TYR A 25 -3.80 -4.94 9.80
N GLN A 26 -4.33 -5.29 10.97
CA GLN A 26 -3.53 -5.48 12.18
C GLN A 26 -2.46 -6.55 11.97
N VAL A 27 -2.84 -7.72 11.43
CA VAL A 27 -1.90 -8.81 11.12
C VAL A 27 -0.80 -8.33 10.16
N VAL A 28 -1.17 -7.60 9.11
CA VAL A 28 -0.21 -7.06 8.14
C VAL A 28 0.72 -6.02 8.78
N PHE A 29 0.20 -5.13 9.62
CA PHE A 29 1.00 -4.13 10.31
C PHE A 29 2.00 -4.78 11.26
N GLU A 30 1.58 -5.76 12.07
CA GLU A 30 2.46 -6.49 12.99
C GLU A 30 3.58 -7.23 12.25
N GLN A 31 3.26 -7.87 11.12
CA GLN A 31 4.24 -8.54 10.26
C GLN A 31 5.26 -7.56 9.67
N GLU A 32 4.82 -6.41 9.16
CA GLU A 32 5.70 -5.40 8.57
C GLU A 32 6.57 -4.72 9.64
N ILE A 33 6.02 -4.45 10.82
CA ILE A 33 6.76 -3.95 12.00
C ILE A 33 7.85 -4.96 12.41
N ALA A 34 7.51 -6.24 12.53
CA ALA A 34 8.48 -7.29 12.87
C ALA A 34 9.58 -7.41 11.80
N LYS A 35 9.22 -7.35 10.51
CA LYS A 35 10.17 -7.36 9.40
C LYS A 35 11.12 -6.16 9.45
N ARG A 36 10.61 -4.95 9.71
CA ARG A 36 11.43 -3.74 9.86
C ARG A 36 12.41 -3.84 11.02
N ARG A 37 11.96 -4.40 12.16
CA ARG A 37 12.82 -4.65 13.33
C ARG A 37 13.98 -5.57 12.98
N THR A 38 13.71 -6.70 12.31
CA THR A 38 14.75 -7.63 11.84
C THR A 38 15.73 -6.97 10.88
N LEU A 39 15.24 -6.10 10.00
CA LEU A 39 16.06 -5.33 9.05
C LEU A 39 16.76 -4.11 9.67
N LYS A 40 16.66 -3.91 10.99
CA LYS A 40 17.20 -2.74 11.73
C LYS A 40 16.76 -1.39 11.12
N LYS A 41 15.54 -1.33 10.59
CA LYS A 41 14.92 -0.11 10.06
C LYS A 41 14.13 0.59 11.16
N TYR A 42 13.77 1.86 10.91
CA TYR A 42 12.77 2.56 11.72
C TYR A 42 11.52 1.69 11.85
N THR A 43 11.06 1.54 13.09
CA THR A 43 9.93 0.68 13.45
C THR A 43 8.87 1.57 14.10
N PRO A 44 7.80 1.91 13.38
CA PRO A 44 6.71 2.69 13.96
C PRO A 44 5.90 1.84 14.95
N ASP A 45 5.20 2.51 15.85
CA ASP A 45 4.16 1.87 16.65
C ASP A 45 2.98 1.42 15.77
N LEU A 46 2.22 0.44 16.27
CA LEU A 46 0.98 0.01 15.62
C LEU A 46 -0.01 1.19 15.57
N ASN A 47 -0.52 1.52 14.38
CA ASN A 47 -1.47 2.62 14.22
C ASN A 47 -2.89 2.20 14.65
N LYS A 48 -3.13 2.27 15.96
CA LYS A 48 -4.43 1.93 16.57
C LYS A 48 -5.57 2.82 16.09
N GLY A 49 -5.30 4.12 15.89
CA GLY A 49 -6.33 5.06 15.44
C GLY A 49 -6.90 4.72 14.05
N TYR A 50 -6.05 4.27 13.13
CA TYR A 50 -6.53 3.76 11.84
C TYR A 50 -7.39 2.51 12.01
N LEU A 51 -6.94 1.52 12.79
CA LEU A 51 -7.67 0.27 13.03
C LEU A 51 -9.04 0.52 13.67
N GLU A 52 -9.14 1.47 14.60
CA GLU A 52 -10.41 1.91 15.19
C GLU A 52 -11.33 2.55 14.14
N THR A 53 -10.77 3.38 13.24
CA THR A 53 -11.55 4.05 12.18
C THR A 53 -12.19 3.06 11.22
N ILE A 54 -11.52 1.95 10.90
CA ILE A 54 -12.03 0.94 9.97
C ILE A 54 -12.73 -0.23 10.66
N GLN A 55 -13.11 -0.10 11.94
CA GLN A 55 -13.74 -1.17 12.70
C GLN A 55 -15.09 -1.61 12.13
N SER A 56 -15.83 -0.69 11.48
CA SER A 56 -17.08 -0.99 10.77
C SER A 56 -16.87 -1.71 9.42
N SER A 57 -15.63 -2.09 9.09
CA SER A 57 -15.16 -2.56 7.80
C SER A 57 -15.28 -1.55 6.66
N LEU A 58 -14.37 -1.63 5.71
CA LEU A 58 -14.47 -0.90 4.46
C LEU A 58 -15.50 -1.57 3.54
N PRO A 59 -16.26 -0.78 2.74
CA PRO A 59 -17.01 -1.34 1.62
C PRO A 59 -16.05 -2.07 0.67
N GLN A 60 -16.59 -2.95 -0.17
CA GLN A 60 -15.76 -3.56 -1.22
C GLN A 60 -15.23 -2.45 -2.13
N CYS A 61 -13.91 -2.26 -2.14
CA CYS A 61 -13.24 -1.24 -2.94
C CYS A 61 -11.83 -1.70 -3.35
N ALA A 62 -11.26 -0.96 -4.30
CA ALA A 62 -9.88 -1.10 -4.73
C ALA A 62 -9.23 0.28 -4.83
N GLY A 63 -7.93 0.33 -4.57
CA GLY A 63 -7.11 1.54 -4.66
C GLY A 63 -6.00 1.39 -5.69
N VAL A 64 -5.58 2.50 -6.29
CA VAL A 64 -4.36 2.57 -7.11
C VAL A 64 -3.59 3.85 -6.80
N ALA A 65 -2.29 3.72 -6.55
CA ALA A 65 -1.37 4.84 -6.42
C ALA A 65 -0.60 5.02 -7.73
N ILE A 66 -0.53 6.27 -8.22
CA ILE A 66 0.16 6.62 -9.47
C ILE A 66 1.34 7.55 -9.15
N GLY A 67 2.53 7.16 -9.60
CA GLY A 67 3.72 7.99 -9.51
C GLY A 67 3.72 9.06 -10.59
N MET A 68 3.16 10.24 -10.31
CA MET A 68 2.98 11.32 -11.30
C MET A 68 4.28 11.70 -12.06
N VAL A 69 5.41 11.80 -11.37
CA VAL A 69 6.70 12.11 -12.00
C VAL A 69 7.13 11.01 -12.98
N ARG A 70 6.95 9.74 -12.60
CA ARG A 70 7.28 8.60 -13.47
C ARG A 70 6.32 8.53 -14.64
N LEU A 71 5.02 8.72 -14.40
CA LEU A 71 4.01 8.78 -15.45
C LEU A 71 4.39 9.85 -16.48
N PHE A 72 4.65 11.08 -16.06
CA PHE A 72 5.01 12.16 -16.97
C PHE A 72 6.33 11.88 -17.70
N SER A 73 7.34 11.31 -17.03
CA SER A 73 8.59 10.90 -17.68
C SER A 73 8.35 9.88 -18.80
N GLU A 74 7.49 8.89 -18.57
CA GLU A 74 7.29 7.78 -19.51
C GLU A 74 6.30 8.08 -20.63
N ILE A 75 5.34 8.99 -20.42
CA ILE A 75 4.40 9.41 -21.48
C ILE A 75 4.89 10.60 -22.29
N ASN A 76 5.82 11.41 -21.75
CA ASN A 76 6.49 12.47 -22.51
C ASN A 76 7.63 11.89 -23.35
N LEU A 77 7.30 10.89 -24.17
CA LEU A 77 8.12 10.48 -25.30
C LEU A 77 8.28 11.72 -26.20
N LYS A 78 9.43 12.40 -26.06
CA LYS A 78 9.94 13.53 -26.88
C LYS A 78 8.92 14.33 -27.68
#